data_AF-A0A1V5EAL6-F1
#
_entry.id   AF-A0A1V5EAL6-F1
#
_cell.length_a   1.000
_cell.length_b   1.000
_cell.length_c   1.000
_cell.angle_alpha   90.00
_cell.angle_beta   90.00
_cell.angle_gamma   90.00
#
_symmetry.space_group_name_H-M   'P 1'
#
loop_
_entity.id
_entity.type
_entity.pdbx_description
1 polymer ?
#
loop_
_entity_poly.entity_id
_entity_poly.type
_entity_poly.pdbx_seq_one_letter_code
_entity_poly.pdbx_strand_id
1 'polypeptide(L)'
;MRSGSIAPWRAQYGRALRGVGGMDKRVFAQDYAAIDAEIERLRPLVDLGGYIPCPDHRIPPDAKWENVQYYCERMRKVFSS
;
A
#
# COMPACT_ATOMS: atom_id res chain seq x y z
N MET A 1 10.27 2.21 -11.16
CA MET A 1 9.08 3.07 -11.24
C MET A 1 8.14 2.65 -10.11
N ARG A 2 7.78 3.57 -9.20
CA ARG A 2 6.86 3.27 -8.08
C ARG A 2 5.41 3.37 -8.58
N SER A 3 4.52 2.48 -8.13
CA SER A 3 3.10 2.48 -8.50
C SER A 3 2.45 3.82 -8.09
N GLY A 4 1.53 4.34 -8.91
CA GLY A 4 1.06 5.74 -8.87
C GLY A 4 0.47 6.20 -7.52
N SER A 5 0.52 7.51 -7.26
CA SER A 5 -0.05 8.14 -6.05
C SER A 5 -1.40 8.81 -6.34
N ILE A 6 -2.39 8.63 -5.45
CA ILE A 6 -3.70 9.31 -5.54
C ILE A 6 -3.63 10.80 -5.18
N ALA A 7 -2.63 11.25 -4.44
CA ALA A 7 -2.60 12.61 -3.88
C ALA A 7 -2.72 13.73 -4.93
N PRO A 8 -2.01 13.70 -6.08
CA PRO A 8 -2.15 14.74 -7.11
C PRO A 8 -3.57 14.78 -7.70
N TRP A 9 -4.17 13.61 -7.93
CA TRP A 9 -5.51 13.49 -8.47
C TRP A 9 -6.58 13.93 -7.46
N ARG A 10 -6.36 13.67 -6.17
CA ARG A 10 -7.20 14.15 -5.07
C ARG A 10 -7.21 15.68 -5.01
N ALA A 11 -6.07 16.33 -5.24
CA ALA A 11 -5.98 17.79 -5.29
C ALA A 11 -6.73 18.37 -6.50
N GLN A 12 -6.65 17.72 -7.66
CA GLN A 12 -7.28 18.21 -8.89
C GLN A 12 -8.79 17.98 -8.95
N TYR A 13 -9.27 16.81 -8.53
CA TYR A 13 -10.66 16.37 -8.74
C TYR A 13 -11.48 16.27 -7.46
N GLY A 14 -10.92 16.66 -6.31
CA GLY A 14 -11.63 16.74 -5.03
C GLY A 14 -11.87 15.39 -4.35
N ARG A 15 -12.63 15.40 -3.24
CA ARG A 15 -12.81 14.24 -2.33
C ARG A 15 -13.70 13.11 -2.88
N ALA A 16 -14.48 13.39 -3.94
CA ALA A 16 -15.35 12.41 -4.57
C ALA A 16 -14.58 11.32 -5.31
N LEU A 17 -13.38 11.64 -5.84
CA LEU A 17 -12.49 10.66 -6.45
C LEU A 17 -12.16 9.56 -5.42
N ARG A 18 -11.95 8.31 -5.81
CA ARG A 18 -11.50 7.26 -4.88
C ARG A 18 -10.34 6.51 -5.51
N GLY A 19 -9.51 5.88 -4.69
CA GLY A 19 -8.30 5.21 -5.16
C GLY A 19 -8.18 3.80 -4.62
N VAL A 20 -7.62 2.92 -5.45
CA VAL A 20 -7.26 1.55 -5.09
C VAL A 20 -5.91 1.24 -5.72
N GLY A 21 -5.04 0.50 -5.04
CA GLY A 21 -3.71 0.12 -5.55
C GLY A 21 -2.58 0.89 -4.89
N GLY A 22 -1.50 1.17 -5.63
CA GLY A 22 -0.44 2.07 -5.17
C GLY A 22 0.58 1.48 -4.18
N MET A 23 0.43 0.22 -3.76
CA MET A 23 1.37 -0.48 -2.89
C MET A 23 2.51 -1.14 -3.70
N ASP A 24 3.75 -0.94 -3.27
CA ASP A 24 4.93 -1.54 -3.91
C ASP A 24 5.11 -3.01 -3.53
N LYS A 25 4.45 -3.89 -4.27
CA LYS A 25 4.50 -5.35 -4.08
C LYS A 25 5.89 -6.00 -4.12
N ARG A 26 6.92 -5.30 -4.61
CA ARG A 26 8.30 -5.82 -4.65
C ARG A 26 8.92 -5.93 -3.26
N VAL A 27 8.34 -5.29 -2.25
CA VAL A 27 8.77 -5.46 -0.85
C VAL A 27 8.55 -6.88 -0.35
N PHE A 28 7.66 -7.66 -0.98
CA PHE A 28 7.44 -9.05 -0.58
C PHE A 28 8.64 -9.98 -0.84
N ALA A 29 9.54 -9.64 -1.75
CA ALA A 29 10.78 -10.39 -1.97
C ALA A 29 11.90 -10.01 -0.98
N GLN A 30 11.72 -8.92 -0.23
CA GLN A 30 12.74 -8.32 0.64
C GLN A 30 12.61 -8.85 2.08
N ASP A 31 12.45 -7.96 3.05
CA ASP A 31 12.36 -8.23 4.49
C ASP A 31 11.20 -7.44 5.15
N TYR A 32 11.01 -7.66 6.45
CA TYR A 32 9.95 -6.98 7.22
C TYR A 32 10.17 -5.48 7.35
N ALA A 33 11.41 -5.01 7.37
CA ALA A 33 11.72 -3.58 7.43
C ALA A 33 11.28 -2.85 6.15
N ALA A 34 11.48 -3.47 4.98
CA ALA A 34 10.99 -2.96 3.70
C ALA A 34 9.46 -2.88 3.67
N ILE A 35 8.77 -3.85 4.29
CA ILE A 35 7.31 -3.86 4.41
C ILE A 35 6.82 -2.74 5.32
N ASP A 36 7.40 -2.59 6.51
CA ASP A 36 7.05 -1.50 7.43
C ASP A 36 7.27 -0.12 6.78
N ALA A 37 8.39 0.06 6.07
CA ALA A 37 8.66 1.31 5.35
C ALA A 37 7.61 1.61 4.27
N GLU A 38 7.13 0.58 3.56
CA GLU A 38 6.06 0.75 2.58
C GLU A 38 4.71 1.08 3.23
N ILE A 39 4.40 0.47 4.37
CA ILE A 39 3.19 0.78 5.15
C ILE A 39 3.23 2.25 5.63
N GLU A 40 4.36 2.71 6.16
CA GLU A 40 4.52 4.12 6.57
C GLU A 40 4.40 5.08 5.39
N ARG A 41 4.91 4.70 4.21
CA ARG A 41 4.74 5.49 2.98
C ARG A 41 3.27 5.59 2.55
N LEU A 42 2.49 4.52 2.76
CA LEU A 42 1.07 4.46 2.42
C LEU A 42 0.19 5.22 3.41
N ARG A 43 0.59 5.33 4.68
CA ARG A 43 -0.14 6.01 5.75
C ARG A 43 -0.74 7.37 5.35
N PRO A 44 0.03 8.36 4.84
CA PRO A 44 -0.54 9.65 4.47
C PRO A 44 -1.57 9.56 3.34
N LEU A 45 -1.52 8.53 2.47
CA LEU A 45 -2.53 8.33 1.43
C LEU A 45 -3.80 7.70 1.99
N VAL A 46 -3.68 6.80 2.96
CA VAL A 46 -4.82 6.22 3.69
C VAL A 46 -5.54 7.31 4.48
N ASP A 47 -4.79 8.19 5.15
CA ASP A 47 -5.32 9.30 5.96
C ASP A 47 -6.13 10.32 5.14
N LEU A 48 -5.90 10.42 3.81
CA LEU A 48 -6.74 11.23 2.92
C LEU A 48 -8.21 10.73 2.88
N GLY A 49 -8.43 9.46 3.19
CA GLY A 49 -9.72 8.79 3.11
C GLY A 49 -10.17 8.46 1.69
N GLY A 50 -10.97 7.41 1.54
CA GLY A 50 -11.43 6.93 0.23
C GLY A 50 -10.32 6.40 -0.67
N TYR A 51 -9.27 5.85 -0.05
CA TYR A 51 -8.16 5.17 -0.70
C TYR A 51 -7.98 3.80 -0.03
N ILE A 52 -7.86 2.74 -0.83
CA ILE A 52 -7.61 1.38 -0.36
C ILE A 52 -6.25 0.93 -0.92
N PRO A 53 -5.19 0.90 -0.12
CA PRO A 53 -3.90 0.36 -0.56
C PRO A 53 -4.03 -1.13 -0.85
N CYS A 54 -3.60 -1.57 -2.03
CA CYS A 54 -3.53 -2.99 -2.34
C CYS A 54 -2.36 -3.30 -3.30
N PRO A 55 -1.81 -4.52 -3.27
CA PRO A 55 -0.91 -4.99 -4.30
C PRO A 55 -1.65 -5.00 -5.64
N ASP A 56 -1.22 -4.17 -6.59
CA ASP A 56 -1.84 -4.14 -7.90
C ASP A 56 -1.43 -5.39 -8.70
N HIS A 57 -2.41 -6.01 -9.38
CA HIS A 57 -2.22 -7.21 -10.21
C HIS A 57 -1.76 -8.45 -9.42
N ARG A 58 -0.61 -9.04 -9.80
CA ARG A 58 -0.08 -10.30 -9.27
C ARG A 58 1.02 -10.03 -8.25
N ILE A 59 1.08 -10.87 -7.22
CA ILE A 59 2.22 -10.96 -6.30
C ILE A 59 3.44 -11.49 -7.10
N PRO A 60 4.64 -10.91 -6.93
CA PRO A 60 5.85 -11.38 -7.60
C PRO A 60 6.17 -12.86 -7.29
N PRO A 61 6.72 -13.63 -8.24
CA PRO A 61 7.01 -15.05 -8.04
C PRO A 61 8.14 -15.31 -7.02
N ASP A 62 8.98 -14.32 -6.77
CA ASP A 62 10.07 -14.30 -5.79
C ASP A 62 9.62 -13.78 -4.41
N ALA A 63 8.34 -13.48 -4.23
CA ALA A 63 7.78 -13.11 -2.94
C ALA A 63 7.91 -14.25 -1.92
N LYS A 64 8.25 -13.89 -0.68
CA LYS A 64 8.24 -14.81 0.45
C LYS A 64 6.84 -14.84 1.06
N TRP A 65 6.31 -16.03 1.35
CA TRP A 65 4.97 -16.17 1.88
C TRP A 65 4.81 -15.49 3.24
N GLU A 66 5.82 -15.59 4.08
CA GLU A 66 5.88 -15.01 5.42
C GLU A 66 5.81 -13.48 5.36
N ASN A 67 6.43 -12.88 4.35
CA ASN A 67 6.35 -11.43 4.09
C ASN A 67 4.92 -11.00 3.73
N VAL A 68 4.18 -11.81 2.95
CA VAL A 68 2.78 -11.53 2.61
C VAL A 68 1.90 -11.61 3.85
N GLN A 69 2.08 -12.65 4.68
CA GLN A 69 1.36 -12.81 5.95
C GLN A 69 1.63 -11.64 6.89
N TYR A 70 2.90 -11.28 7.06
CA TYR A 70 3.35 -10.16 7.89
C TYR A 70 2.71 -8.85 7.43
N TYR A 71 2.73 -8.55 6.13
CA TYR A 71 2.06 -7.37 5.59
C TYR A 71 0.57 -7.34 5.93
N CYS A 72 -0.17 -8.43 5.75
CA CYS A 72 -1.59 -8.50 6.08
C CYS A 72 -1.85 -8.22 7.58
N GLU A 73 -1.03 -8.79 8.46
CA GLU A 73 -1.12 -8.55 9.90
C GLU A 73 -0.83 -7.08 10.25
N ARG A 74 0.23 -6.51 9.67
CA ARG A 74 0.64 -5.11 9.90
C ARG A 74 -0.40 -4.13 9.37
N MET A 75 -0.93 -4.33 8.17
CA MET A 75 -2.01 -3.52 7.61
C MET A 75 -3.23 -3.50 8.54
N ARG A 76 -3.63 -4.67 9.07
CA ARG A 76 -4.72 -4.76 10.05
C ARG A 76 -4.40 -3.99 11.32
N LYS A 77 -3.21 -4.19 11.89
CA LYS A 77 -2.78 -3.50 13.12
C LYS A 77 -2.69 -1.97 12.97
N VAL A 78 -2.26 -1.49 11.80
CA VAL A 78 -1.99 -0.07 11.57
C VAL A 78 -3.23 0.70 11.13
N PHE A 79 -4.14 0.08 10.37
CA PHE A 79 -5.27 0.77 9.74
C PHE A 79 -6.66 0.27 10.17
N SER A 80 -6.77 -0.77 11.02
CA SER A 80 -8.07 -1.13 11.63
C SER A 80 -8.29 -0.28 12.87
N SER A 81 -8.94 0.87 12.71
CA SER A 81 -9.45 1.73 13.78
C SER A 81 -10.85 2.20 13.42
#